data_AF-A0A7V5C3Y5-F1
#
_entry.id   AF-A0A7V5C3Y5-F1
#
_cell.length_a   1.000
_cell.length_b   1.000
_cell.length_c   1.000
_cell.angle_alpha   90.00
_cell.angle_beta   90.00
_cell.angle_gamma   90.00
#
_symmetry.space_group_name_H-M   'P 1'
#
loop_
_entity.id
_entity.type
_entity.pdbx_description
1 polymer ?
#
loop_
_entity_poly.entity_id
_entity_poly.type
_entity_poly.pdbx_seq_one_letter_code
_entity_poly.pdbx_strand_id
1 'polypeptide(L)'
;NDEIKEKLIILSDDDFKDFVTLSTEVITRTKIDNATGTVKDGALFTEEYLPSETVMYSLALASPIVTKVTQIQNLNNEEDVMNFFISTVPEVMQIGGNATIGKGIVSIVTGGNHAN
;
A
#
# COMPACT_ATOMS: atom_id res chain seq x y z
N ASN A 1 8.70 -10.54 19.99
CA ASN A 1 7.48 -10.53 19.17
C ASN A 1 7.34 -11.92 18.59
N ASP A 2 6.81 -12.86 19.39
CA ASP A 2 6.82 -14.31 19.08
C ASP A 2 5.55 -14.78 18.36
N GLU A 3 4.53 -13.92 18.29
CA GLU A 3 3.23 -14.23 17.70
C GLU A 3 3.30 -14.56 16.19
N ILE A 4 4.17 -13.88 15.44
CA ILE A 4 4.37 -14.21 14.01
C ILE A 4 4.92 -15.64 13.86
N LYS A 5 5.79 -16.10 14.75
CA LYS A 5 6.35 -17.46 14.66
C LYS A 5 5.28 -18.51 14.88
N GLU A 6 4.25 -18.21 15.67
CA GLU A 6 3.12 -19.11 15.93
C GLU A 6 2.06 -19.08 14.83
N LYS A 7 2.01 -18.01 14.03
CA LYS A 7 0.98 -17.77 13.00
C LYS A 7 1.48 -17.83 11.56
N LEU A 8 2.78 -17.98 11.34
CA LEU A 8 3.36 -18.11 9.99
C LEU A 8 3.18 -19.54 9.46
N ILE A 9 2.52 -19.65 8.32
CA ILE A 9 2.35 -20.92 7.60
C ILE A 9 3.01 -20.78 6.22
N ILE A 10 3.85 -21.75 5.86
CA ILE A 10 4.45 -21.84 4.53
C ILE A 10 3.64 -22.85 3.73
N LEU A 11 3.13 -22.43 2.57
CA LEU A 11 2.31 -23.22 1.68
C LEU A 11 3.06 -23.57 0.40
N SER A 12 2.54 -24.53 -0.36
CA SER A 12 2.97 -24.74 -1.74
C SER A 12 2.57 -23.55 -2.62
N ASP A 13 3.23 -23.37 -3.77
CA ASP A 13 2.91 -22.27 -4.68
C ASP A 13 1.45 -22.32 -5.16
N ASP A 14 0.92 -23.52 -5.42
CA ASP A 14 -0.46 -23.71 -5.87
C ASP A 14 -1.46 -23.36 -4.76
N ASP A 15 -1.25 -23.84 -3.53
CA ASP A 15 -2.12 -23.53 -2.39
C ASP A 15 -2.07 -22.03 -2.04
N PHE A 16 -0.87 -21.43 -2.09
CA PHE A 16 -0.70 -19.99 -1.86
C PHE A 16 -1.41 -19.17 -2.92
N LYS A 17 -1.29 -19.54 -4.20
CA LYS A 17 -1.95 -18.87 -5.32
C LYS A 17 -3.47 -18.90 -5.16
N ASP A 18 -4.03 -20.06 -4.83
CA ASP A 18 -5.47 -20.19 -4.61
C ASP A 18 -5.90 -19.35 -3.40
N PHE A 19 -5.13 -19.36 -2.31
CA PHE A 19 -5.40 -18.56 -1.14
C PHE A 19 -5.44 -17.06 -1.43
N VAL A 20 -4.40 -16.50 -2.07
CA VAL A 20 -4.34 -15.05 -2.36
C VAL A 20 -5.38 -14.60 -3.39
N THR A 21 -5.85 -15.51 -4.25
CA THR A 21 -6.88 -15.21 -5.24
C THR A 21 -8.29 -15.24 -4.64
N LEU A 22 -8.53 -16.12 -3.65
CA LEU A 22 -9.87 -16.36 -3.11
C LEU A 22 -10.15 -15.65 -1.78
N SER A 23 -9.11 -15.15 -1.10
CA SER A 23 -9.23 -14.56 0.25
C SER A 23 -9.32 -13.04 0.25
N THR A 24 -9.51 -12.41 -0.91
CA THR A 24 -9.72 -10.97 -1.06
C THR A 24 -11.11 -10.55 -0.60
N GLU A 25 -11.25 -9.32 -0.11
CA GLU A 25 -12.55 -8.79 0.28
C GLU A 25 -13.34 -8.32 -0.94
N VAL A 26 -14.37 -9.06 -1.35
CA VAL A 26 -15.26 -8.70 -2.46
C VAL A 26 -16.56 -8.09 -1.92
N ILE A 27 -16.78 -6.81 -2.18
CA ILE A 27 -17.89 -6.02 -1.63
C ILE A 27 -18.78 -5.49 -2.76
N THR A 28 -20.07 -5.85 -2.71
CA THR A 28 -21.08 -5.27 -3.60
C THR A 28 -21.59 -3.95 -3.05
N ARG A 29 -21.58 -2.90 -3.86
CA ARG A 29 -22.02 -1.56 -3.51
C ARG A 29 -23.11 -1.07 -4.43
N THR A 30 -23.94 -0.20 -3.89
CA THR A 30 -25.02 0.44 -4.62
C THR A 30 -25.11 1.92 -4.28
N LYS A 31 -25.72 2.71 -5.17
CA LYS A 31 -26.14 4.08 -4.89
C LYS A 31 -27.65 4.12 -4.73
N ILE A 32 -28.11 4.63 -3.60
CA ILE A 32 -29.54 4.88 -3.35
C ILE A 32 -29.94 6.24 -3.92
N ASP A 33 -31.09 6.28 -4.58
CA ASP A 33 -31.76 7.51 -5.00
C ASP A 33 -32.50 8.11 -3.79
N ASN A 34 -32.14 9.34 -3.42
CA ASN A 34 -32.67 9.99 -2.21
C ASN A 34 -34.16 10.35 -2.30
N ALA A 35 -34.75 10.44 -3.49
CA ALA A 35 -36.17 10.77 -3.65
C ALA A 35 -37.07 9.54 -3.54
N THR A 36 -36.61 8.40 -4.06
CA THR A 36 -37.39 7.15 -4.09
C THR A 36 -37.04 6.17 -2.96
N GLY A 37 -35.84 6.29 -2.39
CA GLY A 37 -35.32 5.35 -1.39
C GLY A 37 -34.89 4.00 -1.99
N THR A 38 -34.87 3.87 -3.32
CA THR A 38 -34.48 2.64 -4.02
C THR A 38 -33.11 2.79 -4.68
N VAL A 39 -32.55 1.69 -5.16
CA VAL A 39 -31.30 1.70 -5.94
C VAL A 39 -31.48 2.56 -7.19
N LYS A 40 -30.49 3.41 -7.48
CA LYS A 40 -30.41 4.14 -8.75
C LYS A 40 -30.03 3.16 -9.87
N ASP A 41 -30.73 3.26 -11.00
CA ASP A 41 -30.45 2.43 -12.19
C ASP A 41 -28.97 2.49 -12.60
N GLY A 42 -28.40 1.32 -12.87
CA GLY A 42 -26.99 1.16 -13.27
C GLY A 42 -25.95 1.40 -12.17
N ALA A 43 -26.36 1.59 -10.91
CA ALA A 43 -25.45 1.93 -9.83
C ALA A 43 -25.09 0.75 -8.91
N LEU A 44 -25.34 -0.50 -9.32
CA LEU A 44 -24.90 -1.71 -8.64
C LEU A 44 -23.56 -2.18 -9.21
N PHE A 45 -22.54 -2.31 -8.38
CA PHE A 45 -21.20 -2.73 -8.79
C PHE A 45 -20.48 -3.48 -7.67
N THR A 46 -19.38 -4.16 -8.00
CA THR A 46 -18.57 -4.91 -7.05
C THR A 46 -17.16 -4.34 -7.03
N GLU A 47 -16.58 -4.24 -5.84
CA GLU A 47 -15.20 -3.83 -5.62
C GLU A 47 -14.46 -4.95 -4.87
N GLU A 48 -13.17 -5.11 -5.16
CA GLU A 48 -12.29 -6.07 -4.51
C GLU A 48 -11.19 -5.31 -3.77
N TYR A 49 -10.88 -5.74 -2.55
CA TYR A 49 -9.85 -5.13 -1.70
C TYR A 49 -8.86 -6.18 -1.21
N LEU A 50 -7.60 -5.76 -1.13
CA LEU A 50 -6.57 -6.51 -0.42
C LEU A 50 -6.94 -6.56 1.08
N PRO A 51 -6.94 -7.74 1.72
CA PRO A 51 -7.29 -7.86 3.12
C PRO A 51 -6.40 -7.04 4.05
N SER A 52 -6.99 -6.65 5.18
CA SER A 52 -6.21 -6.09 6.30
C SER A 52 -5.15 -7.10 6.75
N GLU A 53 -4.05 -6.60 7.33
CA GLU A 53 -2.90 -7.41 7.78
C GLU A 53 -2.06 -8.04 6.65
N THR A 54 -2.34 -7.72 5.37
CA THR A 54 -1.46 -8.11 4.27
C THR A 54 -0.13 -7.35 4.35
N VAL A 55 0.99 -8.08 4.27
CA VAL A 55 2.33 -7.51 4.21
C VAL A 55 2.82 -7.47 2.76
N MET A 56 3.21 -6.28 2.30
CA MET A 56 3.81 -6.05 0.98
C MET A 56 5.22 -5.46 1.15
N TYR A 57 6.08 -5.64 0.16
CA TYR A 57 7.38 -4.99 0.12
C TYR A 57 7.63 -4.39 -1.26
N SER A 58 8.45 -3.34 -1.30
CA SER A 58 8.89 -2.67 -2.52
C SER A 58 10.32 -2.18 -2.37
N LEU A 59 11.03 -2.04 -3.48
CA LEU A 59 12.39 -1.51 -3.51
C LEU A 59 12.37 -0.05 -3.96
N ALA A 60 12.86 0.85 -3.11
CA ALA A 60 13.16 2.23 -3.47
C ALA A 60 14.64 2.34 -3.86
N LEU A 61 14.92 2.91 -5.04
CA LEU A 61 16.27 3.04 -5.59
C LEU A 61 16.54 4.51 -5.94
N ALA A 62 17.74 5.00 -5.61
CA ALA A 62 18.22 6.32 -6.01
C ALA A 62 19.37 6.17 -7.01
N SER A 63 19.41 7.05 -8.01
CA SER A 63 20.49 7.14 -8.99
C SER A 63 21.27 8.45 -8.82
N PRO A 64 22.51 8.54 -9.35
CA PRO A 64 23.26 9.78 -9.34
C PRO A 64 22.46 10.96 -9.89
N ILE A 65 22.67 12.13 -9.28
CA ILE A 65 21.90 13.33 -9.61
C ILE A 65 22.37 13.88 -10.96
N VAL A 66 21.46 13.90 -11.95
CA VAL A 66 21.77 14.32 -13.33
C VAL A 66 21.58 15.83 -13.54
N THR A 67 20.82 16.49 -12.68
CA THR A 67 20.48 17.93 -12.78
C THR A 67 21.04 18.69 -11.58
N LYS A 68 21.57 19.91 -11.78
CA LYS A 68 21.84 20.82 -10.65
C LYS A 68 20.51 21.15 -9.96
N VAL A 69 20.20 20.46 -8.88
CA VAL A 69 19.00 20.71 -8.07
C VAL A 69 19.23 22.03 -7.33
N THR A 70 18.69 23.13 -7.85
CA THR A 70 18.93 24.48 -7.29
C THR A 70 17.87 24.94 -6.29
N GLN A 71 16.83 24.15 -6.03
CA GLN A 71 15.66 24.59 -5.23
C GLN A 71 15.21 23.62 -4.14
N ILE A 72 15.56 22.35 -4.24
CA ILE A 72 15.38 21.38 -3.16
C ILE A 72 16.75 21.28 -2.47
N GLN A 73 16.73 21.11 -1.15
CA GLN A 73 17.84 21.06 -0.18
C GLN A 73 19.19 20.52 -0.72
N ASN A 74 20.30 20.73 0.00
CA ASN A 74 21.67 20.27 -0.30
C ASN A 74 21.81 18.74 -0.57
N LEU A 75 21.13 18.21 -1.58
CA LEU A 75 21.13 16.85 -2.04
C LEU A 75 22.19 16.80 -3.15
N ASN A 76 23.37 16.29 -2.81
CA ASN A 76 24.53 16.31 -3.68
C ASN A 76 24.77 14.95 -4.35
N ASN A 77 24.21 13.88 -3.78
CA ASN A 77 24.36 12.52 -4.28
C ASN A 77 23.08 11.69 -4.06
N GLU A 78 23.08 10.47 -4.58
CA GLU A 78 22.01 9.47 -4.43
C GLU A 78 21.74 9.07 -2.98
N GLU A 79 22.74 9.14 -2.10
CA GLU A 79 22.61 8.83 -0.69
C GLU A 79 21.78 9.89 0.03
N ASP A 80 22.03 11.17 -0.26
CA ASP A 80 21.25 12.29 0.26
C ASP A 80 19.78 12.16 -0.17
N VAL A 81 19.52 11.74 -1.41
CA VAL A 81 18.16 11.49 -1.93
C VAL A 81 17.48 10.36 -1.16
N MET A 82 18.19 9.25 -0.93
CA MET A 82 17.63 8.12 -0.18
C MET A 82 17.39 8.48 1.29
N ASN A 83 18.29 9.25 1.91
CA ASN A 83 18.14 9.78 3.26
C ASN A 83 16.92 10.69 3.38
N PHE A 84 16.75 11.60 2.43
CA PHE A 84 15.59 12.47 2.37
C PHE A 84 14.29 11.67 2.23
N PHE A 85 14.27 10.66 1.35
CA PHE A 85 13.12 9.79 1.18
C PHE A 85 12.77 9.05 2.48
N ILE A 86 13.73 8.36 3.09
CA ILE A 86 13.51 7.59 4.33
C ILE A 86 13.03 8.48 5.47
N SER A 87 13.57 9.70 5.61
CA SER A 87 13.20 10.64 6.67
C SER A 87 11.85 11.34 6.44
N THR A 88 11.36 11.36 5.20
CA THR A 88 10.11 12.05 4.83
C THR A 88 8.92 11.09 4.72
N VAL A 89 9.16 9.80 4.46
CA VAL A 89 8.09 8.81 4.37
C VAL A 89 7.39 8.69 5.73
N PRO A 90 6.07 8.94 5.79
CA PRO A 90 5.33 8.82 7.04
C PRO A 90 5.17 7.35 7.45
N GLU A 91 5.07 7.11 8.75
CA GLU A 91 4.80 5.78 9.32
C GLU A 91 3.45 5.21 8.85
N VAL A 92 2.46 6.08 8.62
CA VAL A 92 1.15 5.70 8.11
C VAL A 92 0.84 6.50 6.85
N MET A 93 0.42 5.79 5.79
CA MET A 93 0.07 6.38 4.51
C MET A 93 -1.25 5.81 4.00
N GLN A 94 -1.92 6.55 3.13
CA GLN A 94 -3.07 6.06 2.37
C GLN A 94 -2.66 5.75 0.93
N ILE A 95 -2.88 4.51 0.49
CA ILE A 95 -2.55 4.02 -0.85
C ILE A 95 -3.82 3.52 -1.54
N GLY A 96 -3.98 3.87 -2.81
CA GLY A 96 -5.12 3.43 -3.64
C GLY A 96 -6.36 4.33 -3.53
N GLY A 97 -7.49 3.81 -4.00
CA GLY A 97 -8.78 4.51 -4.05
C GLY A 97 -9.61 4.37 -2.77
N ASN A 98 -10.85 4.85 -2.82
CA ASN A 98 -11.83 4.70 -1.73
C ASN A 98 -11.37 5.27 -0.38
N ALA A 99 -10.55 6.32 -0.44
CA ALA A 99 -9.98 6.95 0.74
C ALA A 99 -11.02 7.50 1.71
N THR A 100 -12.09 8.09 1.17
CA THR A 100 -13.19 8.69 1.92
C THR A 100 -14.04 7.69 2.70
N ILE A 101 -13.88 6.39 2.45
CA ILE A 101 -14.54 5.30 3.18
C ILE A 101 -13.54 4.45 3.99
N GLY A 102 -12.36 5.00 4.26
CA GLY A 102 -11.37 4.42 5.16
C GLY A 102 -10.60 3.22 4.57
N LYS A 103 -10.51 3.11 3.25
CA LYS A 103 -9.72 2.04 2.59
C LYS A 103 -8.29 2.51 2.32
N GLY A 104 -7.36 1.55 2.27
CA GLY A 104 -5.98 1.77 1.84
C GLY A 104 -5.04 2.39 2.88
N ILE A 105 -5.41 2.42 4.17
CA ILE A 105 -4.52 2.88 5.24
C ILE A 105 -3.50 1.79 5.53
N VAL A 106 -2.22 2.11 5.39
CA VAL A 106 -1.11 1.18 5.57
C VAL A 106 -0.08 1.74 6.55
N SER A 107 0.57 0.85 7.30
CA SER A 107 1.80 1.18 8.03
C SER A 107 3.02 0.88 7.14
N ILE A 108 3.98 1.80 7.10
CA ILE A 108 5.20 1.68 6.31
C ILE A 108 6.38 1.50 7.26
N VAL A 109 7.14 0.43 7.01
CA VAL A 109 8.43 0.20 7.63
C VAL A 109 9.50 0.33 6.55
N THR A 110 10.38 1.31 6.67
CA THR A 110 11.54 1.45 5.80
C THR A 110 12.69 0.61 6.37
N GLY A 111 13.34 -0.17 5.52
CA GLY A 111 14.46 -1.03 5.89
C GLY A 111 15.53 -1.00 4.82
N GLY A 112 16.77 -0.71 5.22
CA GLY A 112 17.93 -0.66 4.34
C GLY A 112 19.16 -0.29 5.15
N ASN A 113 20.22 -1.09 5.04
CA ASN A 113 21.52 -0.72 5.61
C ASN A 113 22.10 0.42 4.78
N HIS A 114 22.32 1.56 5.44
CA HIS A 114 23.44 2.44 5.09
C HIS A 114 24.72 1.65 5.34
N ALA A 115 25.19 0.94 4.32
CA ALA A 115 26.56 0.47 4.30
C ALA A 115 27.45 1.72 4.25
N ASN A 116 27.94 2.13 5.42
CA ASN A 116 29.15 2.96 5.52
C ASN A 116 30.35 2.19 4.95
#